data_AF-A0A1H9CXI5-F1
#
_entry.id   AF-A0A1H9CXI5-F1
#
_cell.length_a   1.000
_cell.length_b   1.000
_cell.length_c   1.000
_cell.angle_alpha   90.00
_cell.angle_beta   90.00
_cell.angle_gamma   90.00
#
_symmetry.space_group_name_H-M   'P 1'
#
loop_
_entity.id
_entity.type
_entity.pdbx_description
1 polymer ?
#
loop_
_entity_poly.entity_id
_entity_poly.type
_entity_poly.pdbx_seq_one_letter_code
_entity_poly.pdbx_strand_id
1 'polypeptide(L)'
;MKDITLVFKKAIACRNEYNSKLIATKIEMNYDCWCRLEDDSNLKWYLISKTNGKTVIKYYGYLSKTFPVAIVMDDCPNEIVTFLFESGIIVEKYYKKYKCDEIVLKQFVDKHIIDDSFLFNEKIPFNEELFSIIDDGIDYINPCDFRFEELLT
;
A
#
# COMPACT_ATOMS: atom_id res chain seq x y z
N MET A 1 -13.51 7.10 -4.21
CA MET A 1 -12.91 6.03 -3.40
C MET A 1 -12.74 4.80 -4.26
N LYS A 2 -11.57 4.15 -4.21
CA LYS A 2 -11.23 2.98 -5.03
C LYS A 2 -11.33 1.70 -4.19
N ASP A 3 -11.99 0.68 -4.70
CA ASP A 3 -11.95 -0.65 -4.08
C ASP A 3 -10.68 -1.39 -4.56
N ILE A 4 -9.80 -1.75 -3.62
CA ILE A 4 -8.54 -2.44 -3.91
C ILE A 4 -8.57 -3.93 -3.53
N THR A 5 -9.71 -4.43 -3.05
CA THR A 5 -9.86 -5.81 -2.56
C THR A 5 -9.38 -6.84 -3.57
N LEU A 6 -9.80 -6.72 -4.83
CA LEU A 6 -9.42 -7.68 -5.88
C LEU A 6 -7.94 -7.61 -6.24
N VAL A 7 -7.35 -6.41 -6.22
CA VAL A 7 -5.93 -6.19 -6.49
C VAL A 7 -5.10 -6.90 -5.40
N PHE A 8 -5.44 -6.66 -4.14
CA PHE A 8 -4.75 -7.24 -3.00
C PHE A 8 -4.96 -8.76 -2.91
N LYS A 9 -6.18 -9.27 -3.15
CA LYS A 9 -6.44 -10.72 -3.22
C LYS A 9 -5.57 -11.42 -4.26
N LYS A 10 -5.45 -10.84 -5.46
CA LYS A 10 -4.56 -11.38 -6.51
C LYS A 10 -3.11 -11.35 -6.07
N ALA A 11 -2.65 -10.25 -5.45
CA ALA A 11 -1.27 -10.14 -4.98
C ALA A 11 -0.95 -11.18 -3.89
N ILE A 12 -1.86 -11.40 -2.94
CA ILE A 12 -1.73 -12.46 -1.92
C ILE A 12 -1.60 -13.85 -2.58
N ALA A 13 -2.43 -14.14 -3.58
CA ALA A 13 -2.40 -15.41 -4.29
C ALA A 13 -1.10 -15.64 -5.09
N CYS A 14 -0.50 -14.55 -5.61
CA CYS A 14 0.71 -14.59 -6.42
C CYS A 14 2.02 -14.43 -5.61
N ARG A 15 1.98 -14.41 -4.28
CA ARG A 15 3.15 -14.10 -3.44
C ARG A 15 4.33 -15.06 -3.57
N ASN A 16 4.09 -16.29 -4.04
CA ASN A 16 5.13 -17.29 -4.16
C ASN A 16 6.15 -16.84 -5.22
N GLU A 17 7.44 -17.03 -4.95
CA GLU A 17 8.55 -16.62 -5.83
C GLU A 17 8.73 -15.10 -5.99
N TYR A 18 7.90 -14.29 -5.35
CA TYR A 18 8.06 -12.85 -5.35
C TYR A 18 9.34 -12.44 -4.60
N ASN A 19 10.23 -11.74 -5.30
CA ASN A 19 11.48 -11.21 -4.74
C ASN A 19 11.53 -9.69 -4.90
N SER A 20 10.92 -8.98 -3.96
CA SER A 20 10.86 -7.51 -3.94
C SER A 20 12.24 -6.86 -4.03
N LYS A 21 13.25 -7.41 -3.34
CA LYS A 21 14.64 -6.91 -3.39
C LYS A 21 15.21 -6.95 -4.79
N LEU A 22 15.03 -8.06 -5.52
CA LEU A 22 15.50 -8.17 -6.90
C LEU A 22 14.82 -7.15 -7.82
N ILE A 23 13.51 -6.98 -7.68
CA ILE A 23 12.74 -5.98 -8.45
C ILE A 23 13.23 -4.57 -8.15
N ALA A 24 13.37 -4.23 -6.86
CA ALA A 24 13.86 -2.94 -6.41
C ALA A 24 15.26 -2.63 -6.95
N THR A 25 16.21 -3.57 -6.84
CA THR A 25 17.57 -3.42 -7.38
C THR A 25 17.56 -3.20 -8.89
N LYS A 26 16.73 -3.95 -9.64
CA LYS A 26 16.59 -3.75 -11.09
C LYS A 26 16.03 -2.37 -11.43
N ILE A 27 15.11 -1.85 -10.62
CA ILE A 27 14.61 -0.48 -10.82
C ILE A 27 15.76 0.52 -10.69
N GLU A 28 16.54 0.44 -9.60
CA GLU A 28 17.66 1.38 -9.36
C GLU A 28 18.77 1.31 -10.41
N MET A 29 19.06 0.12 -10.93
CA MET A 29 20.13 -0.07 -11.91
C MET A 29 19.75 0.44 -13.31
N ASN A 30 18.46 0.39 -13.66
CA ASN A 30 18.02 0.57 -15.05
C ASN A 30 17.26 1.88 -15.28
N TYR A 31 16.69 2.47 -14.24
CA TYR A 31 15.90 3.69 -14.32
C TYR A 31 16.43 4.62 -13.25
N ASP A 32 16.93 5.81 -13.62
CA ASP A 32 17.54 6.84 -12.75
C ASP A 32 16.61 7.26 -11.59
N CYS A 33 16.44 6.36 -10.62
CA CYS A 33 15.38 6.30 -9.62
C CYS A 33 15.89 5.51 -8.41
N TRP A 34 15.36 5.82 -7.24
CA TRP A 34 15.48 4.96 -6.07
C TRP A 34 14.26 4.06 -5.95
N CYS A 35 14.47 2.85 -5.45
CA CYS A 35 13.43 1.92 -5.05
C CYS A 35 13.80 1.34 -3.69
N ARG A 36 13.58 2.10 -2.62
CA ARG A 36 14.15 1.83 -1.28
C ARG A 36 13.07 1.77 -0.22
N LEU A 37 13.30 0.96 0.81
CA LEU A 37 12.65 1.20 2.08
C LEU A 37 13.22 2.52 2.60
N GLU A 38 12.38 3.44 3.07
CA GLU A 38 12.91 4.56 3.84
C GLU A 38 13.62 4.02 5.10
N ASP A 39 14.39 4.85 5.81
CA ASP A 39 15.38 4.44 6.83
C ASP A 39 14.81 3.62 8.03
N ASP A 40 13.52 3.30 8.04
CA ASP A 40 12.88 2.38 8.98
C ASP A 40 12.72 0.95 8.39
N SER A 41 13.33 -0.01 9.07
CA SER A 41 13.30 -1.43 8.72
C SER A 41 11.90 -2.09 8.76
N ASN A 42 10.93 -1.45 9.43
CA ASN A 42 9.56 -1.95 9.59
C ASN A 42 8.68 -1.66 8.38
N LEU A 43 9.11 -0.78 7.47
CA LEU A 43 8.32 -0.42 6.30
C LEU A 43 8.05 -1.66 5.42
N LYS A 44 6.77 -1.79 5.07
CA LYS A 44 6.25 -2.88 4.22
C LYS A 44 6.23 -2.52 2.74
N TRP A 45 6.69 -1.33 2.39
CA TRP A 45 6.65 -0.81 1.03
C TRP A 45 7.95 -0.07 0.68
N TYR A 46 8.50 -0.37 -0.49
CA TYR A 46 9.60 0.38 -1.09
C TYR A 46 9.03 1.62 -1.76
N LEU A 47 9.62 2.79 -1.52
CA LEU A 47 9.35 4.00 -2.26
C LEU A 47 10.10 4.00 -3.60
N ILE A 48 9.35 4.12 -4.69
CA ILE A 48 9.87 4.37 -6.04
C ILE A 48 9.88 5.89 -6.25
N SER A 49 11.05 6.47 -6.51
CA SER A 49 11.19 7.93 -6.61
C SER A 49 12.30 8.37 -7.55
N LYS A 50 12.13 9.53 -8.18
CA LYS A 50 13.23 10.23 -8.87
C LYS A 50 14.08 10.97 -7.86
N THR A 51 15.39 10.95 -8.06
CA THR A 51 16.33 11.67 -7.21
C THR A 51 17.31 12.50 -8.03
N ASN A 52 17.98 13.43 -7.35
CA ASN A 52 19.17 14.12 -7.87
C ASN A 52 20.47 13.54 -7.29
N GLY A 53 20.41 12.32 -6.73
CA GLY A 53 21.50 11.68 -6.00
C GLY A 53 21.62 12.07 -4.52
N LYS A 54 20.89 13.10 -4.05
CA LYS A 54 20.89 13.53 -2.64
C LYS A 54 19.50 13.48 -2.01
N THR A 55 18.48 13.88 -2.76
CA THR A 55 17.11 14.01 -2.26
C THR A 55 16.11 13.47 -3.25
N VAL A 56 14.96 13.03 -2.75
CA VAL A 56 13.78 12.75 -3.57
C VAL A 56 13.29 14.07 -4.16
N ILE A 57 13.11 14.08 -5.48
CA ILE A 57 12.54 15.24 -6.22
C ILE A 57 11.17 14.92 -6.82
N LYS A 58 10.81 13.63 -6.90
CA LYS A 58 9.52 13.18 -7.43
C LYS A 58 9.17 11.79 -6.92
N TYR A 59 7.91 11.59 -6.57
CA TYR A 59 7.39 10.29 -6.12
C TYR A 59 6.75 9.58 -7.31
N TYR A 60 7.12 8.33 -7.55
CA TYR A 60 6.60 7.52 -8.66
C TYR A 60 5.70 6.39 -8.19
N GLY A 61 5.81 5.95 -6.94
CA GLY A 61 4.90 4.98 -6.37
C GLY A 61 5.52 4.18 -5.24
N TYR A 62 4.86 3.08 -4.92
CA TYR A 62 5.24 2.18 -3.85
C TYR A 62 5.18 0.74 -4.33
N LEU A 63 6.19 -0.06 -4.01
CA LEU A 63 6.26 -1.49 -4.29
C LEU A 63 6.16 -2.25 -2.98
N SER A 64 5.20 -3.16 -2.84
CA SER A 64 5.06 -3.94 -1.60
C SER A 64 6.28 -4.83 -1.39
N LYS A 65 6.77 -4.92 -0.16
CA LYS A 65 7.91 -5.77 0.19
C LYS A 65 7.55 -7.25 0.18
N THR A 66 6.29 -7.56 0.47
CA THR A 66 5.80 -8.93 0.75
C THR A 66 4.96 -9.49 -0.38
N PHE A 67 4.23 -8.64 -1.10
CA PHE A 67 3.29 -9.07 -2.14
C PHE A 67 3.68 -8.47 -3.49
N PRO A 68 3.47 -9.17 -4.63
CA PRO A 68 3.77 -8.67 -5.97
C PRO A 68 2.72 -7.62 -6.41
N VAL A 69 2.69 -6.49 -5.72
CA VAL A 69 1.81 -5.35 -6.03
C VAL A 69 2.57 -4.04 -5.92
N ALA A 70 2.29 -3.12 -6.83
CA ALA A 70 2.78 -1.75 -6.80
C ALA A 70 1.64 -0.75 -7.00
N ILE A 71 1.66 0.33 -6.21
CA ILE A 71 0.76 1.47 -6.35
C ILE A 71 1.55 2.61 -6.99
N VAL A 72 1.23 2.98 -8.22
CA VAL A 72 2.00 3.97 -9.00
C VAL A 72 1.29 5.31 -9.07
N MET A 73 2.06 6.39 -8.98
CA MET A 73 1.58 7.76 -9.19
C MET A 73 1.30 8.00 -10.68
N ASP A 74 0.45 8.98 -11.00
CA ASP A 74 0.11 9.30 -12.40
C ASP A 74 1.29 9.74 -13.25
N ASP A 75 2.35 10.22 -12.60
CA ASP A 75 3.55 10.76 -13.22
C ASP A 75 4.75 9.79 -13.17
N CYS A 76 4.49 8.52 -12.81
CA CYS A 76 5.42 7.42 -12.90
C CYS A 76 5.82 7.16 -14.37
N PRO A 77 7.12 7.04 -14.69
CA PRO A 77 7.58 6.72 -16.04
C PRO A 77 6.98 5.43 -16.58
N ASN A 78 6.54 5.46 -17.84
CA ASN A 78 5.94 4.30 -18.50
C ASN A 78 6.91 3.11 -18.57
N GLU A 79 8.23 3.34 -18.66
CA GLU A 79 9.19 2.24 -18.68
C GLU A 79 9.21 1.48 -17.34
N ILE A 80 9.04 2.18 -16.21
CA ILE A 80 8.95 1.55 -14.88
C ILE A 80 7.66 0.76 -14.74
N VAL A 81 6.53 1.33 -15.17
CA VAL A 81 5.23 0.63 -15.16
C VAL A 81 5.28 -0.63 -16.01
N THR A 82 5.88 -0.55 -17.20
CA THR A 82 6.05 -1.69 -18.11
C THR A 82 6.93 -2.77 -17.48
N PHE A 83 8.07 -2.38 -16.91
CA PHE A 83 8.97 -3.31 -16.22
C PHE A 83 8.29 -4.03 -15.05
N LEU A 84 7.51 -3.32 -14.22
CA LEU A 84 6.76 -3.91 -13.13
C LEU A 84 5.77 -4.97 -13.65
N PHE A 85 5.03 -4.64 -14.70
CA PHE A 85 4.08 -5.56 -15.31
C PHE A 85 4.75 -6.81 -15.89
N GLU A 86 5.84 -6.64 -16.65
CA GLU A 86 6.63 -7.74 -17.23
C GLU A 86 7.28 -8.62 -16.15
N SER A 87 7.57 -8.04 -14.97
CA SER A 87 8.07 -8.75 -13.80
C SER A 87 6.98 -9.47 -12.99
N GLY A 88 5.74 -9.51 -13.49
CA GLY A 88 4.62 -10.16 -12.82
C GLY A 88 4.05 -9.37 -11.64
N ILE A 89 4.39 -8.09 -11.51
CA ILE A 89 3.86 -7.23 -10.46
C ILE A 89 2.50 -6.69 -10.88
N ILE A 90 1.53 -6.79 -9.98
CA ILE A 90 0.20 -6.20 -10.17
C ILE A 90 0.33 -4.70 -9.95
N VAL A 91 0.14 -3.92 -11.00
CA VAL A 91 0.21 -2.45 -10.93
C VAL A 91 -1.18 -1.86 -10.80
N GLU A 92 -1.39 -1.00 -9.81
CA GLU A 92 -2.60 -0.20 -9.63
C GLU A 92 -2.22 1.28 -9.52
N LYS A 93 -3.10 2.17 -9.98
CA LYS A 93 -2.86 3.61 -9.87
C LYS A 93 -3.15 4.11 -8.46
N TYR A 94 -2.42 5.12 -8.03
CA TYR A 94 -2.69 5.81 -6.78
C TYR A 94 -4.04 6.53 -6.82
N TYR A 95 -4.83 6.35 -5.77
CA TYR A 95 -6.04 7.11 -5.45
C TYR A 95 -5.89 7.73 -4.06
N LYS A 96 -6.56 8.86 -3.83
CA LYS A 96 -6.53 9.55 -2.52
C LYS A 96 -7.17 8.74 -1.39
N LYS A 97 -8.14 7.87 -1.70
CA LYS A 97 -8.94 7.11 -0.73
C LYS A 97 -9.30 5.74 -1.28
N TYR A 98 -9.19 4.74 -0.43
CA TYR A 98 -9.43 3.34 -0.73
C TYR A 98 -10.45 2.73 0.22
N LYS A 99 -11.04 1.63 -0.24
CA LYS A 99 -11.69 0.64 0.60
C LYS A 99 -11.14 -0.74 0.27
N CYS A 100 -11.15 -1.63 1.25
CA CYS A 100 -10.67 -3.00 1.12
C CYS A 100 -11.45 -3.89 2.09
N ASP A 101 -11.72 -5.13 1.67
CA ASP A 101 -12.16 -6.17 2.60
C ASP A 101 -11.21 -6.28 3.80
N GLU A 102 -11.77 -6.32 5.01
CA GLU A 102 -11.01 -6.33 6.25
C GLU A 102 -10.00 -7.49 6.32
N ILE A 103 -10.42 -8.71 5.95
CA ILE A 103 -9.58 -9.91 6.03
C ILE A 103 -8.39 -9.78 5.08
N VAL A 104 -8.63 -9.20 3.90
CA VAL A 104 -7.57 -8.92 2.93
C VAL A 104 -6.63 -7.84 3.44
N LEU A 105 -7.17 -6.74 3.97
CA LEU A 105 -6.38 -5.61 4.45
C LEU A 105 -5.46 -6.01 5.60
N LYS A 106 -5.92 -6.89 6.51
CA LYS A 106 -5.11 -7.46 7.62
C LYS A 106 -3.83 -8.15 7.16
N GLN A 107 -3.74 -8.57 5.89
CA GLN A 107 -2.50 -9.17 5.37
C GLN A 107 -1.43 -8.12 5.05
N PHE A 108 -1.81 -6.84 4.88
CA PHE A 108 -0.92 -5.77 4.43
C PHE A 108 -0.41 -4.86 5.55
N VAL A 109 -1.07 -4.82 6.70
CA VAL A 109 -0.77 -3.90 7.81
C VAL A 109 -0.73 -4.64 9.14
N ASP A 110 0.09 -4.16 10.08
CA ASP A 110 0.13 -4.68 11.47
C ASP A 110 -0.68 -3.79 12.44
N LYS A 111 -1.62 -3.01 11.90
CA LYS A 111 -2.50 -2.11 12.67
C LYS A 111 -3.85 -2.75 12.98
N HIS A 112 -4.53 -2.20 13.97
CA HIS A 112 -5.95 -2.48 14.18
C HIS A 112 -6.74 -2.09 12.92
N ILE A 113 -7.70 -2.92 12.57
CA ILE A 113 -8.64 -2.63 11.49
C ILE A 113 -10.03 -2.58 12.10
N ILE A 114 -10.68 -1.43 12.00
CA ILE A 114 -11.95 -1.15 12.65
C ILE A 114 -12.85 -0.47 11.63
N ASP A 115 -13.97 -1.11 11.29
CA ASP A 115 -15.05 -0.45 10.56
C ASP A 115 -15.80 0.47 11.52
N ASP A 116 -15.47 1.76 11.49
CA ASP A 116 -16.08 2.80 12.33
C ASP A 116 -17.46 3.24 11.83
N SER A 117 -18.01 2.61 10.78
CA SER A 117 -19.27 3.05 10.16
C SER A 117 -20.44 3.07 11.15
N PHE A 118 -20.38 2.29 12.25
CA PHE A 118 -21.38 2.30 13.32
C PHE A 118 -21.46 3.64 14.08
N LEU A 119 -20.42 4.50 14.02
CA LEU A 119 -20.44 5.83 14.62
C LEU A 119 -21.28 6.84 13.82
N PHE A 120 -21.44 6.61 12.52
CA PHE A 120 -22.03 7.58 11.59
C PHE A 120 -23.26 7.06 10.85
N ASN A 121 -23.55 5.76 10.93
CA ASN A 121 -24.67 5.12 10.24
C ASN A 121 -25.65 4.52 11.24
N GLU A 122 -26.78 5.19 11.44
CA GLU A 122 -27.87 4.78 12.35
C GLU A 122 -28.47 3.39 12.02
N LYS A 123 -28.18 2.83 10.84
CA LYS A 123 -28.63 1.48 10.46
C LYS A 123 -27.73 0.37 10.98
N ILE A 124 -26.52 0.71 11.43
CA ILE A 124 -25.56 -0.25 11.97
C ILE A 124 -25.68 -0.20 13.50
N PRO A 125 -25.85 -1.34 14.19
CA PRO A 125 -25.86 -1.37 15.64
C PRO A 125 -24.57 -0.78 16.21
N PHE A 126 -24.70 0.07 17.24
CA PHE A 126 -23.54 0.61 17.94
C PHE A 126 -22.72 -0.53 18.54
N ASN A 127 -21.40 -0.47 18.32
CA ASN A 127 -20.47 -1.46 18.85
C ASN A 127 -19.64 -0.83 19.98
N GLU A 128 -20.01 -1.13 21.22
CA GLU A 128 -19.38 -0.56 22.42
C GLU A 128 -17.92 -0.97 22.57
N GLU A 129 -17.56 -2.21 22.20
CA GLU A 129 -16.18 -2.70 22.28
C GLU A 129 -15.27 -1.95 21.30
N LEU A 130 -15.70 -1.79 20.05
CA LEU A 130 -14.93 -1.02 19.06
C LEU A 130 -14.91 0.47 19.40
N PHE A 131 -15.99 1.02 19.95
CA PHE A 131 -16.01 2.39 20.41
C PHE A 131 -14.98 2.63 21.52
N SER A 132 -14.90 1.74 22.51
CA SER A 132 -13.90 1.85 23.59
C SER A 132 -12.48 1.90 23.02
N ILE A 133 -12.16 1.06 22.04
CA ILE A 133 -10.83 1.07 21.38
C ILE A 133 -10.56 2.42 20.69
N ILE A 134 -11.56 2.98 20.02
CA ILE A 134 -11.45 4.29 19.34
C ILE A 134 -11.32 5.42 20.38
N ASP A 135 -12.12 5.41 21.44
CA ASP A 135 -12.12 6.43 22.51
C ASP A 135 -10.80 6.43 23.30
N ASP A 136 -10.20 5.25 23.50
CA ASP A 136 -8.86 5.07 24.07
C ASP A 136 -7.73 5.63 23.16
N GLY A 137 -8.06 6.09 21.95
CA GLY A 137 -7.13 6.70 21.01
C GLY A 137 -6.18 5.70 20.34
N ILE A 138 -6.57 4.42 20.26
CA ILE A 138 -5.78 3.38 19.58
C ILE A 138 -5.75 3.67 18.08
N ASP A 139 -4.55 3.66 17.48
CA ASP A 139 -4.39 3.85 16.03
C ASP A 139 -4.98 2.67 15.24
N TYR A 140 -5.82 2.98 14.25
CA TYR A 140 -6.50 1.98 13.43
C TYR A 140 -6.66 2.45 11.99
N ILE A 141 -6.92 1.49 11.11
CA ILE A 141 -7.29 1.75 9.72
C ILE A 141 -8.77 1.39 9.53
N ASN A 142 -9.55 2.31 8.97
CA ASN A 142 -10.91 2.03 8.57
C ASN A 142 -10.91 1.30 7.21
N PRO A 143 -11.33 0.02 7.13
CA PRO A 143 -11.32 -0.73 5.87
C PRO A 143 -12.27 -0.15 4.82
N CYS A 144 -13.25 0.66 5.24
CA CYS A 144 -14.23 1.29 4.38
C CYS A 144 -13.79 2.67 3.86
N ASP A 145 -12.78 3.31 4.47
CA ASP A 145 -12.24 4.61 4.05
C ASP A 145 -10.83 4.85 4.64
N PHE A 146 -9.79 4.50 3.89
CA PHE A 146 -8.40 4.76 4.30
C PHE A 146 -7.57 5.39 3.18
N ARG A 147 -6.50 6.08 3.55
CA ARG A 147 -5.48 6.58 2.62
C ARG A 147 -4.32 5.61 2.54
N PHE A 148 -3.61 5.57 1.40
CA PHE A 148 -2.52 4.62 1.21
C PHE A 148 -1.38 4.81 2.23
N GLU A 149 -1.16 6.04 2.68
CA GLU A 149 -0.13 6.40 3.65
C GLU A 149 -0.31 5.66 4.98
N GLU A 150 -1.54 5.28 5.32
CA GLU A 150 -1.85 4.50 6.52
C GLU A 150 -1.35 3.05 6.42
N LEU A 151 -1.04 2.57 5.20
CA LEU A 151 -0.43 1.26 4.95
C LEU A 151 1.10 1.27 5.01
N LEU A 152 1.73 2.45 5.11
CA LEU A 152 3.19 2.57 5.06
C LEU A 152 3.85 2.16 6.38
N THR A 153 3.15 2.39 7.50
CA THR A 153 3.61 2.17 8.89
C THR A 153 3.22 0.80 9.43
#